data_AF-A0A1M5B6T7-F1
#
_entry.id   AF-A0A1M5B6T7-F1
#
_cell.length_a   1.000
_cell.length_b   1.000
_cell.length_c   1.000
_cell.angle_alpha   90.00
_cell.angle_beta   90.00
_cell.angle_gamma   90.00
#
_symmetry.space_group_name_H-M   'P 1'
#
loop_
_entity.id
_entity.type
_entity.pdbx_description
1 polymer ?
#
loop_
_entity_poly.entity_id
_entity_poly.type
_entity_poly.pdbx_seq_one_letter_code
_entity_poly.pdbx_strand_id
1 'polypeptide(L)' 'MVDGETANGDIEINRLNIGGGWFLTKNVLAKLEYVTQNYDGEGYAGSPYDGAEFNGVMMEAVISFKK' A
#
# COMPACT_ATOMS: atom_id res chain seq x y z
N MET A 1 1.96 6.89 12.12
CA MET A 1 2.94 7.92 11.75
C MET A 1 4.26 7.48 12.34
N VAL A 2 5.15 6.90 11.54
CA VAL A 2 6.53 6.62 11.97
C VAL A 2 7.29 7.87 11.60
N ASP A 3 7.75 8.61 12.61
CA ASP A 3 8.55 9.81 12.42
C ASP A 3 10.02 9.41 12.63
N GLY A 4 10.84 9.67 11.63
CA GLY A 4 12.22 9.19 11.53
C GLY A 4 13.11 10.32 11.03
N GLU A 5 13.50 11.21 11.94
CA GLU A 5 14.44 12.29 11.70
C GLU A 5 15.79 11.73 11.20
N THR A 6 16.06 11.90 9.90
CA THR A 6 17.40 11.72 9.32
C THR A 6 17.82 13.06 8.74
N ALA A 7 19.11 13.37 8.79
CA ALA A 7 19.73 14.69 8.55
C ALA A 7 19.44 15.41 7.20
N ASN A 8 18.52 14.91 6.37
CA ASN A 8 18.19 15.38 5.03
C ASN A 8 16.72 15.85 4.87
N GLY A 9 15.97 16.07 5.97
CA GLY A 9 14.59 16.54 5.94
C GLY A 9 13.56 15.44 6.21
N ASP A 10 12.32 15.83 6.46
CA ASP A 10 11.26 14.92 6.87
C ASP A 10 10.83 14.01 5.70
N ILE A 11 10.67 12.71 5.98
CA ILE A 11 10.18 11.70 5.03
C ILE A 11 8.76 11.34 5.44
N GLU A 12 7.77 11.76 4.66
CA GLU A 12 6.36 11.43 4.88
C GLU A 12 5.88 10.39 3.86
N ILE A 13 5.16 9.37 4.34
CA ILE A 13 4.57 8.36 3.46
C ILE A 13 3.12 8.18 3.87
N ASN A 14 2.22 8.67 3.02
CA ASN A 14 0.79 8.58 3.23
C ASN A 14 0.22 7.45 2.39
N ARG A 15 -0.30 6.39 3.04
CA ARG A 15 -0.93 5.25 2.38
C ARG A 15 -2.38 5.10 2.81
N LEU A 16 -3.27 5.12 1.83
CA LEU A 16 -4.67 4.71 1.96
C LEU A 16 -4.85 3.37 1.25
N ASN A 17 -5.31 2.36 1.98
CA ASN A 17 -5.71 1.07 1.41
C ASN A 17 -7.16 0.83 1.77
N ILE A 18 -7.98 0.61 0.75
CA ILE A 18 -9.38 0.24 0.90
C ILE A 18 -9.64 -1.04 0.10
N GLY A 19 -10.27 -2.01 0.72
CA GLY A 19 -10.44 -3.33 0.12
C GLY A 19 -11.70 -4.04 0.56
N GLY A 20 -12.16 -4.95 -0.30
CA GLY A 20 -13.31 -5.81 -0.08
C GLY A 20 -12.99 -7.24 -0.47
N GLY A 21 -13.61 -8.19 0.25
CA GLY A 21 -13.45 -9.62 -0.02
C GLY A 21 -14.80 -10.31 -0.24
N TRP A 22 -14.82 -11.27 -1.16
CA TRP A 22 -15.99 -12.12 -1.45
C TRP A 22 -15.62 -13.60 -1.39
N PHE A 23 -16.34 -14.37 -0.56
CA PHE A 23 -16.20 -15.83 -0.53
C PHE A 23 -16.81 -16.43 -1.79
N LEU A 24 -15.96 -16.78 -2.76
CA LEU A 24 -16.38 -17.46 -3.99
C LEU A 24 -16.84 -18.89 -3.67
N THR A 25 -16.17 -19.55 -2.72
CA THR A 25 -16.58 -20.84 -2.16
C THR A 25 -16.27 -20.88 -0.66
N LYS A 26 -16.64 -21.98 0.02
CA LYS A 26 -16.31 -22.19 1.44
C LYS A 26 -14.80 -22.23 1.73
N ASN A 27 -13.98 -22.42 0.70
CA ASN A 27 -12.54 -22.58 0.80
C ASN A 27 -11.76 -21.51 0.01
N VAL A 28 -12.45 -20.64 -0.73
CA VAL A 28 -11.84 -19.64 -1.61
C VAL A 28 -12.44 -18.27 -1.32
N LEU A 29 -11.58 -17.34 -0.91
CA LEU A 29 -11.89 -15.92 -0.74
C LEU A 29 -11.18 -15.13 -1.84
N ALA A 30 -11.93 -14.44 -2.69
CA ALA A 30 -11.37 -13.42 -3.56
C ALA A 30 -11.30 -12.10 -2.80
N LYS A 31 -10.24 -11.33 -3.00
CA LYS A 31 -10.05 -10.00 -2.46
C LYS A 31 -9.70 -9.05 -3.59
N LEU A 32 -10.26 -7.85 -3.49
CA LEU A 32 -9.94 -6.72 -4.34
C LEU A 32 -9.62 -5.54 -3.43
N GLU A 33 -8.45 -4.98 -3.59
CA GLU A 33 -7.96 -3.84 -2.82
C GLU A 33 -7.54 -2.72 -3.76
N TYR A 34 -7.78 -1.49 -3.36
CA TYR A 34 -7.31 -0.28 -4.02
C TYR A 34 -6.38 0.44 -3.06
N VAL A 35 -5.19 0.76 -3.56
CA VAL A 35 -4.13 1.35 -2.77
C VAL A 35 -3.70 2.64 -3.43
N THR A 36 -3.70 3.71 -2.66
CA THR A 36 -3.06 4.97 -3.01
C THR A 36 -1.99 5.26 -1.98
N GLN A 37 -0.78 5.50 -2.45
CA GLN A 37 0.37 5.78 -1.62
C GLN A 37 1.14 6.94 -2.21
N ASN A 38 1.29 8.00 -1.43
CA ASN A 38 2.04 9.18 -1.81
C ASN A 38 3.32 9.24 -0.97
N TYR A 39 4.43 9.53 -1.63
CA TYR A 39 5.74 9.71 -1.05
C TYR A 39 6.06 11.21 -1.09
N ASP A 40 5.76 11.90 0.00
CA ASP A 40 5.91 13.35 0.13
C ASP A 40 6.95 13.64 1.20
N GLY A 41 7.78 14.67 1.04
CA GLY A 41 8.73 15.07 2.09
C GLY A 41 10.05 15.57 1.54
N GLU A 42 10.63 16.56 2.21
CA GLU A 42 11.88 17.19 1.82
C GLU A 42 13.05 16.19 1.77
N GLY A 43 12.93 15.05 2.48
CA GLY A 43 13.88 13.94 2.40
C GLY A 43 13.93 13.20 1.06
N TYR A 44 12.95 13.41 0.16
CA TYR A 44 12.98 12.89 -1.21
C TYR A 44 13.51 13.92 -2.23
N ALA A 45 13.76 15.18 -1.85
CA ALA A 45 14.16 16.24 -2.77
C ALA A 45 15.43 15.86 -3.57
N GLY A 46 15.31 15.78 -4.90
CA GLY A 46 16.40 15.39 -5.81
C GLY A 46 16.59 13.87 -5.98
N SER A 47 15.74 13.05 -5.38
CA SER A 47 15.65 11.61 -5.60
C SER A 47 14.64 11.30 -6.73
N PRO A 48 14.76 10.15 -7.44
CA PRO A 48 13.72 9.70 -8.38
C PRO A 48 12.34 9.47 -7.75
N TYR A 49 12.27 9.46 -6.42
CA TYR A 49 11.05 9.26 -5.63
C TYR A 49 10.41 10.56 -5.14
N ASP A 50 10.98 11.72 -5.50
CA ASP A 50 10.43 13.04 -5.20
C ASP A 50 9.07 13.23 -5.88
N GLY A 51 7.99 13.31 -5.08
CA GLY A 51 6.62 13.35 -5.58
C GLY A 51 6.16 12.04 -6.24
N ALA A 52 6.79 10.91 -5.92
CA ALA A 52 6.35 9.63 -6.43
C ALA A 52 5.02 9.23 -5.79
N GLU A 53 4.11 8.74 -6.64
CA GLU A 53 2.79 8.26 -6.21
C GLU A 53 2.56 6.86 -6.78
N PHE A 54 2.01 6.00 -5.95
CA PHE A 54 1.51 4.69 -6.35
C PHE A 54 -0.01 4.68 -6.22
N ASN A 55 -0.69 4.47 -7.34
CA ASN A 55 -2.13 4.37 -7.42
C ASN A 55 -2.46 3.09 -8.19
N GLY A 56 -3.02 2.09 -7.50
CA GLY A 56 -3.19 0.78 -8.09
C GLY A 56 -4.26 -0.07 -7.44
N VAL A 57 -4.72 -1.06 -8.21
CA VAL A 57 -5.60 -2.13 -7.74
C VAL A 57 -4.79 -3.41 -7.53
N MET A 58 -5.19 -4.18 -6.54
CA MET A 58 -4.62 -5.48 -6.21
C MET A 58 -5.74 -6.50 -6.10
N MET A 59 -5.58 -7.63 -6.79
CA MET A 59 -6.51 -8.77 -6.72
C MET A 59 -5.79 -9.98 -6.18
N GLU A 60 -6.40 -10.64 -5.22
CA GLU A 60 -5.86 -11.84 -4.59
C GLU A 60 -6.93 -12.92 -4.45
N ALA A 61 -6.51 -14.19 -4.51
CA ALA A 61 -7.35 -15.34 -4.21
C ALA A 61 -6.68 -16.16 -3.10
N VAL A 62 -7.37 -16.28 -1.96
CA VAL A 62 -6.92 -17.06 -0.81
C VAL A 62 -7.61 -18.42 -0.84
N ILE A 63 -6.84 -19.49 -0.97
CA ILE A 63 -7.33 -20.87 -0.99
C ILE A 63 -6.92 -21.57 0.31
N SER A 64 -7.91 -22.02 1.09
CA SER A 64 -7.70 -22.72 2.35
C SER A 64 -7.88 -24.23 2.19
N PHE A 65 -6.83 -24.99 2.48
CA PHE A 65 -6.85 -26.45 2.51
C PHE A 65 -7.11 -26.94 3.93
N LYS A 66 -8.12 -27.79 4.10
CA LYS A 66 -8.32 -28.53 5.35
C LYS A 66 -7.50 -29.82 5.30
N LYS A 67 -6.80 -30.12 6.39
CA LYS A 67 -6.14 -31.40 6.63
C LYS A 67 -7.17 -32.46 7.04
#